data_AF-A0A4Y7S0Z8-F1
#
_entry.id   AF-A0A4Y7S0Z8-F1
#
_cell.length_a   1.000
_cell.length_b   1.000
_cell.length_c   1.000
_cell.angle_alpha   90.00
_cell.angle_beta   90.00
_cell.angle_gamma   90.00
#
_symmetry.space_group_name_H-M   'P 1'
#
loop_
_entity.id
_entity.type
_entity.pdbx_description
1 polymer ?
#
loop_
_entity_poly.entity_id
_entity_poly.type
_entity_poly.pdbx_seq_one_letter_code
_entity_poly.pdbx_strand_id
1 'polypeptide(L)'
;MEPAAQDPKLTELGQKVLSEARARAAEATGYDSQQWRKRLAEKFPSKLGIEAHAWQLDVSEAAFLGVDCICIAGTGSGKTMPFVMPLMVELDKRVLLLSPLKVLQEEQARRFQEMGISAATINQDTFNGALRQVSPDSMTIPSVF
;
A
#
# COMPACT_ATOMS: atom_id res chain seq x y z
N MET A 1 2.62 16.90 -8.38
CA MET A 1 3.53 16.64 -9.52
C MET A 1 3.09 15.33 -10.12
N GLU A 2 2.67 15.33 -11.38
CA GLU A 2 2.25 14.12 -12.09
C GLU A 2 3.47 13.19 -12.28
N PRO A 3 3.30 11.86 -12.25
CA PRO A 3 4.40 10.95 -12.57
C PRO A 3 5.02 11.32 -13.94
N ALA A 4 6.31 11.04 -14.11
CA ALA A 4 7.03 11.32 -15.36
C ALA A 4 6.25 10.76 -16.55
N ALA A 5 6.33 11.41 -17.73
CA ALA A 5 5.61 11.00 -18.93
C ALA A 5 5.75 9.49 -19.18
N GLN A 6 4.70 8.74 -18.86
CA GLN A 6 4.64 7.29 -19.03
C GLN A 6 4.34 7.00 -20.50
N ASP A 7 4.94 5.93 -21.04
CA ASP A 7 4.58 5.39 -22.34
C ASP A 7 3.05 5.19 -22.38
N PRO A 8 2.32 5.85 -23.29
CA PRO A 8 0.87 5.75 -23.36
C PRO A 8 0.36 4.31 -23.40
N LYS A 9 1.12 3.38 -24.03
CA LYS A 9 0.77 1.96 -24.08
C LYS A 9 0.84 1.29 -22.71
N LEU A 10 1.84 1.65 -21.91
CA LEU A 10 1.98 1.12 -20.55
C LEU A 10 0.87 1.65 -19.63
N THR A 11 0.50 2.91 -19.79
CA THR A 11 -0.62 3.51 -19.06
C THR A 11 -1.94 2.80 -19.40
N GLU A 12 -2.22 2.60 -20.69
CA GLU A 12 -3.43 1.90 -21.15
C GLU A 12 -3.46 0.45 -20.64
N LEU A 13 -2.33 -0.26 -20.70
CA LEU A 13 -2.23 -1.62 -20.18
C LEU A 13 -2.49 -1.68 -18.67
N GLY A 14 -1.88 -0.76 -17.90
CA GLY A 14 -2.09 -0.68 -16.45
C GLY A 14 -3.56 -0.41 -16.10
N GLN A 15 -4.21 0.52 -16.83
CA GLN A 15 -5.64 0.79 -16.65
C GLN A 15 -6.51 -0.42 -16.99
N LYS A 16 -6.18 -1.15 -18.06
CA LYS A 16 -6.89 -2.37 -18.44
C LYS A 16 -6.77 -3.44 -17.36
N VAL A 17 -5.57 -3.74 -16.88
CA VAL A 17 -5.34 -4.74 -15.82
C VAL A 17 -6.09 -4.39 -14.54
N LEU A 18 -6.07 -3.12 -14.14
CA LEU A 18 -6.81 -2.67 -12.96
C LEU A 18 -8.34 -2.77 -13.16
N SER A 19 -8.84 -2.44 -14.34
CA SER A 19 -10.26 -2.59 -14.68
C SER A 19 -10.71 -4.05 -14.59
N GLU A 20 -9.93 -4.97 -15.14
CA GLU A 20 -10.19 -6.41 -15.07
C GLU A 20 -10.13 -6.94 -13.63
N ALA A 21 -9.21 -6.44 -12.80
CA ALA A 21 -9.15 -6.78 -11.38
C ALA A 21 -10.40 -6.30 -10.61
N ARG A 22 -10.86 -5.07 -10.88
CA ARG A 22 -12.09 -4.52 -10.28
C ARG A 22 -13.31 -5.37 -10.66
N ALA A 23 -13.45 -5.73 -11.93
CA ALA A 23 -14.55 -6.56 -12.41
C ALA A 23 -14.56 -7.95 -11.73
N ARG A 24 -13.40 -8.61 -11.66
CA ARG A 24 -13.28 -9.90 -10.96
C ARG A 24 -13.62 -9.81 -9.49
N ALA A 25 -13.18 -8.75 -8.80
CA ALA A 25 -13.48 -8.55 -7.39
C ALA A 25 -14.97 -8.23 -7.14
N ALA A 26 -15.59 -7.45 -8.03
CA ALA A 26 -17.02 -7.16 -7.97
C ALA A 26 -17.85 -8.45 -8.07
N GLU A 27 -17.50 -9.33 -9.01
CA GLU A 27 -18.16 -10.64 -9.17
C GLU A 27 -17.91 -11.59 -8.00
N ALA A 28 -16.66 -11.67 -7.51
CA ALA A 28 -16.28 -12.65 -6.49
C ALA A 28 -16.74 -12.28 -5.07
N THR A 29 -16.72 -10.99 -4.71
CA THR A 29 -16.95 -10.55 -3.32
C THR A 29 -17.95 -9.41 -3.18
N GLY A 30 -18.56 -8.95 -4.27
CA GLY A 30 -19.39 -7.74 -4.26
C GLY A 30 -18.59 -6.46 -4.03
N TYR A 31 -17.28 -6.46 -4.33
CA TYR A 31 -16.42 -5.27 -4.18
C TYR A 31 -16.92 -4.10 -5.05
N ASP A 32 -17.08 -2.92 -4.44
CA ASP A 32 -17.43 -1.68 -5.13
C ASP A 32 -16.22 -0.73 -5.14
N SER A 33 -15.61 -0.62 -6.33
CA SER A 33 -14.48 0.27 -6.59
C SER A 33 -14.80 1.74 -6.32
N GLN A 34 -15.99 2.22 -6.70
CA GLN A 34 -16.35 3.62 -6.54
C GLN A 34 -16.52 3.95 -5.06
N GLN A 35 -17.21 3.08 -4.32
CA GLN A 35 -17.38 3.26 -2.88
C GLN A 35 -16.04 3.18 -2.15
N TRP A 36 -15.18 2.22 -2.48
CA TRP A 36 -13.87 2.07 -1.86
C TRP A 36 -12.98 3.29 -2.11
N ARG A 37 -12.90 3.76 -3.36
CA ARG A 37 -12.14 4.96 -3.72
C ARG A 37 -12.67 6.22 -3.04
N LYS A 38 -14.00 6.35 -2.91
CA LYS A 38 -14.62 7.45 -2.17
C LYS A 38 -14.21 7.44 -0.69
N ARG A 39 -14.29 6.29 -0.02
CA ARG A 39 -13.82 6.12 1.37
C ARG A 39 -12.35 6.51 1.52
N LEU A 40 -11.52 6.16 0.55
CA LEU A 40 -10.10 6.49 0.57
C LEU A 40 -9.86 7.99 0.37
N ALA A 41 -10.54 8.61 -0.61
CA ALA A 41 -10.47 10.04 -0.88
C ALA A 41 -11.01 10.89 0.28
N GLU A 42 -11.93 10.37 1.09
CA GLU A 42 -12.40 11.05 2.31
C GLU A 42 -11.41 10.93 3.47
N LYS A 43 -10.84 9.74 3.68
CA LYS A 43 -9.92 9.48 4.79
C LYS A 43 -8.53 10.06 4.57
N PHE A 44 -8.06 10.14 3.34
CA PHE A 44 -6.70 10.60 3.04
C PHE A 44 -6.46 12.08 3.42
N PRO A 45 -7.30 13.05 2.98
CA PRO A 45 -7.15 14.45 3.37
C PRO A 45 -7.32 14.66 4.87
N SER A 46 -8.20 13.88 5.53
CA SER A 46 -8.39 13.97 6.98
C SER A 46 -7.12 13.68 7.79
N LYS A 47 -6.17 12.92 7.22
CA LYS A 47 -4.91 12.55 7.86
C LYS A 47 -3.72 13.43 7.44
N LEU A 48 -3.77 14.00 6.23
CA LEU A 48 -2.63 14.66 5.60
C LEU A 48 -2.85 16.13 5.23
N GLY A 49 -4.09 16.62 5.25
CA GLY A 49 -4.45 17.97 4.85
C GLY A 49 -4.30 18.25 3.35
N ILE A 50 -4.06 17.21 2.53
CA ILE A 50 -3.90 17.31 1.07
C ILE A 50 -4.69 16.21 0.36
N GLU A 51 -5.10 16.48 -0.88
CA GLU A 51 -5.78 15.52 -1.74
C GLU A 51 -4.82 14.48 -2.32
N ALA A 52 -5.29 13.24 -2.44
CA ALA A 52 -4.55 12.19 -3.11
C ALA A 52 -4.54 12.43 -4.62
N HIS A 53 -3.42 12.15 -5.28
CA HIS A 53 -3.37 12.12 -6.74
C HIS A 53 -4.15 10.91 -7.28
N ALA A 54 -4.78 11.05 -8.44
CA ALA A 54 -5.54 9.96 -9.06
C ALA A 54 -4.71 8.66 -9.23
N TRP A 55 -3.46 8.79 -9.65
CA TRP A 55 -2.53 7.66 -9.78
C TRP A 55 -2.22 6.99 -8.43
N GLN A 56 -2.24 7.73 -7.31
CA GLN A 56 -2.03 7.14 -5.98
C GLN A 56 -3.22 6.24 -5.60
N LEU A 57 -4.44 6.67 -5.92
CA LEU A 57 -5.65 5.88 -5.73
C LEU A 57 -5.62 4.61 -6.59
N ASP A 58 -5.19 4.73 -7.85
CA ASP A 58 -5.09 3.58 -8.76
C ASP A 58 -4.07 2.54 -8.29
N VAL A 59 -2.86 2.96 -7.92
CA VAL A 59 -1.83 2.05 -7.39
C VAL A 59 -2.27 1.44 -6.06
N SER A 60 -2.90 2.23 -5.19
CA SER A 60 -3.39 1.74 -3.89
C SER A 60 -4.48 0.69 -4.07
N GLU A 61 -5.41 0.90 -5.00
CA GLU A 61 -6.49 -0.02 -5.28
C GLU A 61 -5.97 -1.30 -5.95
N ALA A 62 -5.04 -1.18 -6.89
CA ALA A 62 -4.40 -2.31 -7.53
C ALA A 62 -3.69 -3.21 -6.48
N ALA A 63 -2.93 -2.60 -5.56
CA ALA A 63 -2.31 -3.32 -4.46
C ALA A 63 -3.35 -3.98 -3.52
N PHE A 64 -4.44 -3.28 -3.21
CA PHE A 64 -5.53 -3.84 -2.40
C PHE A 64 -6.21 -5.05 -3.05
N LEU A 65 -6.38 -5.02 -4.37
CA LEU A 65 -6.96 -6.10 -5.17
C LEU A 65 -5.98 -7.25 -5.50
N GLY A 66 -4.75 -7.20 -4.98
CA GLY A 66 -3.74 -8.23 -5.20
C GLY A 66 -3.14 -8.21 -6.61
N VAL A 67 -3.11 -7.05 -7.26
CA VAL A 67 -2.46 -6.85 -8.56
C VAL A 67 -1.00 -6.44 -8.35
N ASP A 68 -0.07 -7.16 -8.98
CA ASP A 68 1.34 -6.78 -9.00
C ASP A 68 1.54 -5.46 -9.76
N CYS A 69 2.20 -4.49 -9.11
CA CYS A 69 2.31 -3.13 -9.63
C CYS A 69 3.75 -2.61 -9.61
N ILE A 70 4.12 -1.90 -10.69
CA ILE A 70 5.35 -1.10 -10.75
C ILE A 70 4.93 0.37 -10.83
N CYS A 71 5.29 1.16 -9.81
CA CYS A 71 5.03 2.60 -9.78
C CYS A 71 6.33 3.37 -10.04
N ILE A 72 6.37 4.11 -11.15
CA ILE A 72 7.48 4.99 -11.50
C ILE A 72 7.04 6.44 -11.27
N ALA A 73 7.60 7.07 -10.25
CA ALA A 73 7.34 8.46 -9.90
C ALA A 73 8.59 9.12 -9.29
N GLY A 74 8.74 10.43 -9.53
CA GLY A 74 9.89 11.20 -9.05
C GLY A 74 10.03 11.22 -7.53
N THR A 75 11.20 11.61 -7.03
CA THR A 75 11.39 11.85 -5.59
C THR A 75 10.48 12.98 -5.11
N GLY A 76 9.90 12.85 -3.91
CA GLY A 76 8.95 13.82 -3.37
C GLY A 76 7.51 13.72 -3.92
N SER A 77 7.25 12.88 -4.93
CA SER A 77 5.91 12.68 -5.51
C SER A 77 4.89 12.01 -4.58
N GLY A 78 5.33 11.43 -3.46
CA GLY A 78 4.46 10.69 -2.55
C GLY A 78 4.24 9.23 -2.93
N LYS A 79 5.16 8.61 -3.70
CA LYS A 79 5.10 7.18 -4.10
C LYS A 79 5.00 6.17 -2.95
N THR A 80 5.30 6.57 -1.71
CA THR A 80 5.16 5.72 -0.53
C THR A 80 3.70 5.55 -0.09
N MET A 81 2.86 6.55 -0.33
CA MET A 81 1.49 6.57 0.20
C MET A 81 0.61 5.42 -0.33
N PRO A 82 0.63 5.07 -1.62
CA PRO A 82 -0.21 4.00 -2.16
C PRO A 82 -0.06 2.65 -1.43
N PHE A 83 1.10 2.35 -0.84
CA PHE A 83 1.31 1.11 -0.09
C PHE A 83 0.52 1.05 1.23
N VAL A 84 0.30 2.19 1.89
CA VAL A 84 -0.34 2.25 3.21
C VAL A 84 -1.77 2.80 3.17
N MET A 85 -2.16 3.42 2.06
CA MET A 85 -3.51 3.91 1.81
C MET A 85 -4.60 2.84 2.04
N PRO A 86 -4.43 1.55 1.67
CA PRO A 86 -5.45 0.53 1.96
C PRO A 86 -5.74 0.37 3.46
N LEU A 87 -4.73 0.55 4.31
CA LEU A 87 -4.85 0.48 5.78
C LEU A 87 -5.68 1.62 6.37
N MET A 88 -5.97 2.68 5.60
CA MET A 88 -6.87 3.73 6.06
C MET A 88 -8.33 3.28 6.00
N VAL A 89 -8.65 2.40 5.05
CA VAL A 89 -10.02 1.96 4.76
C VAL A 89 -10.29 0.57 5.36
N GLU A 90 -9.32 -0.32 5.29
CA GLU A 90 -9.42 -1.73 5.69
C GLU A 90 -8.45 -2.02 6.86
N LEU A 91 -8.93 -1.79 8.09
CA LEU A 91 -8.12 -1.82 9.33
C LEU A 91 -7.68 -3.25 9.74
N ASP A 92 -8.30 -4.27 9.18
CA ASP A 92 -7.95 -5.68 9.36
C ASP A 92 -6.70 -6.08 8.55
N LYS A 93 -6.33 -5.31 7.52
CA LYS A 93 -5.19 -5.61 6.66
C LYS A 93 -3.85 -5.25 7.30
N ARG A 94 -2.78 -5.84 6.76
CA ARG A 94 -1.40 -5.60 7.16
C ARG A 94 -0.55 -5.44 5.90
N VAL A 95 0.46 -4.57 5.98
CA VAL A 95 1.39 -4.30 4.88
C VAL A 95 2.80 -4.50 5.38
N LEU A 96 3.57 -5.32 4.66
CA LEU A 96 5.01 -5.45 4.84
C LEU A 96 5.73 -4.54 3.84
N LEU A 97 6.28 -3.43 4.32
CA LEU A 97 7.03 -2.50 3.48
C LEU A 97 8.53 -2.79 3.60
N LEU A 98 9.14 -3.25 2.51
CA LEU A 98 10.58 -3.49 2.44
C LEU A 98 11.28 -2.24 1.93
N SER A 99 12.26 -1.76 2.69
CA SER A 99 13.06 -0.58 2.36
C SER A 99 14.54 -0.86 2.69
N PRO A 100 15.49 -0.46 1.83
CA PRO A 100 16.90 -0.84 2.00
C PRO A 100 17.61 -0.09 3.13
N LEU A 101 17.11 1.05 3.59
CA LEU A 101 17.81 1.91 4.56
C LEU A 101 17.07 1.97 5.89
N LYS A 102 17.77 1.66 7.00
CA LYS A 102 17.23 1.73 8.37
C LYS A 102 16.61 3.09 8.68
N VAL A 103 17.35 4.18 8.41
CA VAL A 103 16.87 5.56 8.62
C VAL A 103 15.59 5.85 7.83
N LEU A 104 15.47 5.30 6.61
CA LEU A 104 14.26 5.49 5.81
C LEU A 104 13.07 4.71 6.38
N GLN A 105 13.29 3.51 6.90
CA GLN A 105 12.25 2.71 7.58
C GLN A 105 11.73 3.44 8.82
N GLU A 106 12.63 3.96 9.66
CA GLU A 106 12.27 4.68 10.89
C GLU A 106 11.45 5.93 10.59
N GLU A 107 11.87 6.73 9.61
CA GLU A 107 11.12 7.92 9.20
C GLU A 107 9.74 7.57 8.62
N GLN A 108 9.64 6.48 7.85
CA GLN A 108 8.35 5.99 7.35
C GLN A 108 7.44 5.56 8.50
N ALA A 109 7.94 4.75 9.44
CA ALA A 109 7.17 4.28 10.58
C ALA A 109 6.68 5.45 11.45
N ARG A 110 7.55 6.43 11.74
CA ARG A 110 7.19 7.64 12.48
C ARG A 110 6.05 8.39 11.79
N ARG A 111 6.17 8.66 10.48
CA ARG A 111 5.11 9.34 9.70
C ARG A 111 3.81 8.55 9.69
N PHE A 112 3.88 7.23 9.58
CA PHE A 112 2.68 6.39 9.61
C PHE A 112 1.99 6.48 10.97
N GLN A 113 2.74 6.45 12.07
CA GLN A 113 2.20 6.62 13.42
C GLN A 113 1.56 8.00 13.61
N GLU A 114 2.17 9.08 13.09
CA GLU A 114 1.61 10.44 13.10
C GLU A 114 0.29 10.53 12.33
N MET A 115 0.13 9.72 11.27
CA MET A 115 -1.14 9.55 10.55
C MET A 115 -2.13 8.59 11.24
N GLY A 116 -1.83 8.13 12.45
CA GLY A 116 -2.65 7.16 13.19
C GLY A 116 -2.68 5.77 12.55
N ILE A 117 -1.62 5.39 11.83
CA ILE A 117 -1.42 4.04 11.29
C ILE A 117 -0.38 3.34 12.18
N SER A 118 -0.77 2.22 12.79
CA SER A 118 0.16 1.41 13.58
C SER A 118 1.28 0.87 12.67
N ALA A 119 2.52 1.24 12.97
CA ALA A 119 3.70 0.83 12.21
C ALA A 119 4.85 0.48 13.16
N ALA A 120 5.64 -0.51 12.78
CA ALA A 120 6.87 -0.91 13.46
C ALA A 120 7.94 -1.23 12.41
N THR A 121 9.20 -0.96 12.75
CA THR A 121 10.35 -1.34 11.93
C THR A 121 10.94 -2.65 12.43
N ILE A 122 11.39 -3.50 11.50
CA ILE A 122 12.10 -4.73 11.81
C ILE A 122 13.40 -4.71 11.00
N ASN A 123 14.52 -4.71 11.71
CA ASN A 123 15.87 -4.69 11.17
C ASN A 123 16.82 -5.39 12.15
N GLN A 124 18.11 -5.46 11.80
CA GLN A 124 19.13 -6.12 12.62
C GLN A 124 19.17 -5.63 14.08
N ASP A 125 18.89 -4.35 14.34
CA ASP A 125 19.02 -3.75 15.67
C ASP A 125 17.76 -3.93 16.52
N THR A 126 16.62 -4.15 15.87
CA THR A 126 15.31 -4.33 16.51
C THR A 126 14.92 -5.80 16.66
N PHE A 127 15.54 -6.71 15.90
CA PHE A 127 15.31 -8.15 15.98
C PHE A 127 15.86 -8.75 17.27
N ASN A 128 15.02 -8.84 18.31
CA ASN A 128 15.37 -9.37 19.63
C ASN A 128 14.57 -10.63 20.00
N GLY A 129 14.88 -11.23 21.15
CA GLY A 129 14.21 -12.45 21.64
C GLY A 129 12.71 -12.30 21.87
N ALA A 130 12.21 -11.09 22.14
CA ALA A 130 10.79 -10.83 22.32
C ALA A 130 10.03 -10.92 20.97
N LEU A 131 10.61 -10.42 19.87
CA LEU A 131 10.03 -10.59 18.54
C LEU A 131 10.00 -12.05 18.06
N ARG A 132 10.94 -12.90 18.52
CA ARG A 132 10.92 -14.35 18.22
C ARG A 132 9.73 -15.07 18.84
N GLN A 133 9.27 -14.64 20.02
CA GLN A 133 8.16 -15.28 20.74
C GLN A 133 6.77 -14.91 20.18
N VAL A 134 6.67 -13.85 19.37
CA VAL A 134 5.42 -13.45 18.70
C VAL A 134 5.23 -14.20 17.37
N SER A 135 6.13 -15.12 17.00
CA SER A 135 5.81 -16.17 16.04
C SER A 135 4.76 -17.06 16.68
N PRO A 136 3.50 -17.08 16.21
CA PRO A 136 2.58 -18.10 16.67
C PRO A 136 3.20 -19.45 16.30
N ASP A 137 3.12 -20.42 17.20
CA ASP A 137 3.38 -21.85 16.95
C ASP A 137 2.47 -22.44 15.82
N SER A 138 1.76 -21.59 15.07
CA SER A 138 0.85 -21.95 13.98
C SER A 138 1.16 -21.25 12.65
N MET A 139 2.26 -20.49 12.51
CA MET A 139 2.67 -19.98 11.19
C MET A 139 3.61 -20.97 10.50
N THR A 140 3.06 -22.15 10.13
CA THR A 140 3.68 -23.00 9.11
C THR A 140 3.68 -22.24 7.80
N ILE A 141 4.79 -21.56 7.51
CA ILE A 141 5.16 -21.22 6.14
C ILE A 141 5.63 -22.55 5.53
N PRO A 142 4.94 -23.12 4.52
CA PRO A 142 5.44 -24.30 3.84
C PRO A 142 6.85 -23.99 3.34
N SER A 143 7.84 -24.79 3.73
CA SER A 143 9.16 -24.73 3.12
C SER A 143 9.01 -25.14 1.66
N VAL A 144 8.93 -24.15 0.76
CA VAL A 144 9.08 -24.38 -0.67
C VAL A 144 10.49 -23.96 -1.06
N PHE A 145 11.47 -24.64 -0.46
CA PHE A 145 12.82 -24.90 -0.95
C PHE A 145 13.33 -26.17 -0.27
#